data_AF-A0A1K1UW71-F1
#
_entry.id   AF-A0A1K1UW71-F1
#
_cell.length_a   1.000
_cell.length_b   1.000
_cell.length_c   1.000
_cell.angle_alpha   90.00
_cell.angle_beta   90.00
_cell.angle_gamma   90.00
#
_symmetry.space_group_name_H-M   'P 1'
#
loop_
_entity.id
_entity.type
_entity.pdbx_description
1 polymer ?
#
loop_
_entity_poly.entity_id
_entity_poly.type
_entity_poly.pdbx_seq_one_letter_code
_entity_poly.pdbx_strand_id
1 'polypeptide(L)'
;FPMEKRLDDFDYRHQTTITKRQISALLDFNFIDQRQNLVFIGPPGVGKTHLAIGLGYKAIEAGYKVAFRTAMALVEELELAEKRGELKKRISLLAKNDLLIIDELGYLPMSRQSRYNLFQLVNSLYEYRSIILTTNKDFTDWGEFFHNDNVAIPIVDRIIHHSHIFMLGGESYRLKEKLTN
;
A
#
# COMPACT_ATOMS: atom_id res chain seq x y z
N PHE A 1 7.09 5.33 11.16
CA PHE A 1 5.67 5.06 10.85
C PHE A 1 4.83 6.21 11.38
N PRO A 2 3.64 6.49 10.80
CA PRO A 2 2.85 7.68 11.16
C PRO A 2 2.15 7.55 12.52
N MET A 3 1.95 6.32 13.00
CA MET A 3 1.33 6.01 14.29
C MET A 3 1.71 4.58 14.71
N GLU A 4 1.59 4.28 15.99
CA GLU A 4 1.78 2.92 16.49
C GLU A 4 0.46 2.13 16.39
N LYS A 5 0.46 1.09 15.54
CA LYS A 5 -0.64 0.14 15.38
C LYS A 5 -0.03 -1.26 15.31
N ARG A 6 -0.25 -2.09 16.31
CA ARG A 6 0.28 -3.47 16.35
C ARG A 6 -0.79 -4.45 15.86
N LEU A 7 -0.37 -5.57 15.30
CA LEU A 7 -1.32 -6.62 14.89
C LEU A 7 -2.06 -7.23 16.09
N ASP A 8 -1.44 -7.19 17.28
CA ASP A 8 -2.04 -7.67 18.52
C ASP A 8 -3.25 -6.81 18.95
N ASP A 9 -3.29 -5.55 18.54
CA ASP A 9 -4.39 -4.61 18.81
C ASP A 9 -5.53 -4.73 17.78
N PHE A 10 -5.41 -5.60 16.77
CA PHE A 10 -6.39 -5.70 15.70
C PHE A 10 -7.59 -6.58 16.12
N ASP A 11 -8.79 -6.00 16.18
CA ASP A 11 -10.01 -6.72 16.58
C ASP A 11 -10.63 -7.51 15.42
N TYR A 12 -10.18 -8.76 15.26
CA TYR A 12 -10.72 -9.73 14.30
C TYR A 12 -12.18 -10.15 14.57
N ARG A 13 -12.76 -9.79 15.72
CA ARG A 13 -14.20 -10.00 15.96
C ARG A 13 -15.04 -8.95 15.26
N HIS A 14 -14.51 -7.74 15.11
CA HIS A 14 -15.16 -6.65 14.39
C HIS A 14 -14.92 -6.74 12.89
N GLN A 15 -13.67 -7.01 12.48
CA GLN A 15 -13.33 -7.20 11.07
C GLN A 15 -13.40 -8.68 10.70
N THR A 16 -14.53 -9.11 10.14
CA THR A 16 -14.83 -10.53 9.87
C THR A 16 -14.45 -11.01 8.47
N THR A 17 -14.15 -10.12 7.53
CA THR A 17 -13.80 -10.53 6.15
C THR A 17 -12.32 -10.94 6.01
N ILE A 18 -11.52 -10.75 7.05
CA ILE A 18 -10.14 -11.23 7.12
C ILE A 18 -9.88 -11.96 8.43
N THR A 19 -9.20 -13.09 8.36
CA THR A 19 -8.95 -13.93 9.53
C THR A 19 -7.57 -13.65 10.14
N LYS A 20 -7.46 -13.85 11.46
CA LYS A 20 -6.16 -13.83 12.15
C LYS A 20 -5.17 -14.82 11.53
N ARG A 21 -5.64 -15.98 11.06
CA ARG A 21 -4.81 -16.99 10.40
C ARG A 21 -4.19 -16.46 9.11
N GLN A 22 -4.99 -15.80 8.25
CA GLN A 22 -4.48 -15.21 7.00
C GLN A 22 -3.40 -14.18 7.27
N ILE A 23 -3.60 -13.29 8.26
CA ILE A 23 -2.59 -12.29 8.60
C ILE A 23 -1.36 -12.90 9.27
N SER A 24 -1.55 -13.90 10.14
CA SER A 24 -0.42 -14.58 10.81
C SER A 24 0.45 -15.35 9.81
N ALA A 25 -0.13 -15.87 8.73
CA ALA A 25 0.62 -16.53 7.66
C ALA A 25 1.60 -15.59 6.93
N LEU A 26 1.38 -14.27 6.98
CA LEU A 26 2.28 -13.29 6.37
C LEU A 26 3.50 -12.95 7.26
N LEU A 27 3.53 -13.45 8.49
CA LEU A 27 4.61 -13.17 9.46
C LEU A 27 5.85 -14.05 9.26
N ASP A 28 5.82 -15.00 8.32
CA ASP A 28 7.04 -15.65 7.82
C ASP A 28 7.82 -14.76 6.85
N PHE A 29 7.23 -13.64 6.41
CA PHE A 29 7.77 -12.67 5.45
C PHE A 29 8.21 -13.26 4.11
N ASN A 30 7.77 -14.47 3.77
CA ASN A 30 8.11 -15.11 2.50
C ASN A 30 7.62 -14.26 1.30
N PHE A 31 6.54 -13.50 1.47
CA PHE A 31 6.10 -12.55 0.45
C PHE A 31 7.15 -11.46 0.15
N ILE A 32 7.91 -11.00 1.15
CA ILE A 32 9.01 -10.04 0.96
C ILE A 32 10.16 -10.73 0.22
N ASP A 33 10.53 -11.94 0.65
CA ASP A 33 11.65 -12.69 0.07
C ASP A 33 11.40 -13.08 -1.40
N GLN A 34 10.15 -13.41 -1.72
CA GLN A 34 9.67 -13.76 -3.07
C GLN A 34 9.28 -12.54 -3.91
N ARG A 35 9.47 -11.31 -3.42
CA ARG A 35 9.14 -10.04 -4.11
C ARG A 35 7.66 -9.95 -4.51
N GLN A 36 6.80 -10.49 -3.68
CA GLN A 36 5.35 -10.41 -3.81
C GLN A 36 4.82 -9.19 -3.04
N ASN A 37 3.73 -8.63 -3.54
CA ASN A 37 3.04 -7.48 -2.96
C ASN A 37 1.86 -7.93 -2.09
N LEU A 38 1.43 -7.08 -1.18
CA LEU A 38 0.17 -7.23 -0.47
C LEU A 38 -0.75 -6.08 -0.85
N VAL A 39 -2.00 -6.37 -1.20
CA VAL A 39 -2.96 -5.33 -1.56
C VAL A 39 -4.19 -5.46 -0.67
N PHE A 40 -4.42 -4.46 0.17
CA PHE A 40 -5.60 -4.36 1.03
C PHE A 40 -6.63 -3.42 0.39
N ILE A 41 -7.81 -3.95 0.09
CA ILE A 41 -8.91 -3.21 -0.54
C ILE A 41 -10.12 -3.16 0.37
N GLY A 42 -10.91 -2.09 0.33
CA GLY A 42 -12.15 -2.01 1.09
C GLY A 42 -12.55 -0.60 1.49
N PRO A 43 -13.74 -0.38 2.05
CA PRO A 43 -14.23 0.95 2.39
C PRO A 43 -13.41 1.62 3.50
N PRO A 44 -13.57 2.93 3.73
CA PRO A 44 -12.86 3.63 4.80
C PRO A 44 -13.14 3.03 6.19
N GLY A 45 -12.12 3.02 7.05
CA GLY A 45 -12.29 2.63 8.47
C GLY A 45 -12.35 1.13 8.76
N VAL A 46 -12.18 0.26 7.76
CA VAL A 46 -12.25 -1.22 7.95
C VAL A 46 -10.95 -1.88 8.40
N GLY A 47 -9.85 -1.12 8.58
CA GLY A 47 -8.60 -1.65 9.15
C GLY A 47 -7.43 -1.88 8.19
N LYS A 48 -7.54 -1.53 6.89
CA LYS A 48 -6.47 -1.70 5.88
C LYS A 48 -5.13 -1.10 6.31
N THR A 49 -5.13 0.18 6.67
CA THR A 49 -3.93 0.91 7.13
C THR A 49 -3.37 0.33 8.43
N HIS A 50 -4.23 -0.15 9.34
CA HIS A 50 -3.77 -0.81 10.58
C HIS A 50 -2.99 -2.07 10.25
N LEU A 51 -3.53 -2.94 9.39
CA LEU A 51 -2.85 -4.17 8.97
C LEU A 51 -1.52 -3.87 8.27
N ALA A 52 -1.51 -2.91 7.34
CA ALA A 52 -0.29 -2.50 6.65
C ALA A 52 0.78 -1.99 7.63
N ILE A 53 0.39 -1.15 8.59
CA ILE A 53 1.30 -0.64 9.63
C ILE A 53 1.79 -1.77 10.54
N GLY A 54 0.90 -2.63 11.01
CA GLY A 54 1.25 -3.73 11.91
C GLY A 54 2.20 -4.74 11.27
N LEU A 55 1.96 -5.11 10.00
CA LEU A 55 2.88 -5.94 9.21
C LEU A 55 4.22 -5.23 9.00
N GLY A 56 4.20 -3.93 8.72
CA GLY A 56 5.40 -3.12 8.57
C GLY A 56 6.27 -3.10 9.83
N TYR A 57 5.66 -2.96 11.01
CA TYR A 57 6.38 -3.06 12.29
C TYR A 57 6.97 -4.45 12.50
N LYS A 58 6.20 -5.51 12.22
CA LYS A 58 6.68 -6.89 12.35
C LYS A 58 7.85 -7.17 11.38
N ALA A 59 7.81 -6.63 10.17
CA ALA A 59 8.91 -6.73 9.21
C ALA A 59 10.17 -5.98 9.71
N ILE A 60 10.02 -4.80 10.32
CA ILE A 60 11.15 -4.10 10.96
C ILE A 60 11.74 -4.93 12.10
N GLU A 61 10.89 -5.52 12.95
CA GLU A 61 11.33 -6.39 14.05
C GLU A 61 12.11 -7.61 13.54
N ALA A 62 11.77 -8.11 12.35
CA ALA A 62 12.48 -9.18 11.65
C ALA A 62 13.75 -8.73 10.89
N GLY A 63 14.08 -7.44 10.90
CA GLY A 63 15.30 -6.88 10.31
C GLY A 63 15.17 -6.32 8.89
N TYR A 64 13.97 -6.31 8.29
CA TYR A 64 13.75 -5.70 6.99
C TYR A 64 13.74 -4.17 7.05
N LYS A 65 14.23 -3.53 5.99
CA LYS A 65 14.12 -2.07 5.82
C LYS A 65 12.76 -1.74 5.26
N VAL A 66 11.95 -0.98 6.01
CA VAL A 66 10.58 -0.64 5.64
C VAL A 66 10.41 0.87 5.56
N ALA A 67 9.80 1.34 4.48
CA ALA A 67 9.35 2.73 4.35
C ALA A 67 7.83 2.78 4.27
N PHE A 68 7.24 3.79 4.92
CA PHE A 68 5.81 4.08 4.83
C PHE A 68 5.60 5.46 4.20
N ARG A 69 4.69 5.55 3.23
CA ARG A 69 4.19 6.82 2.67
C ARG A 69 2.69 6.71 2.41
N THR A 70 1.96 7.80 2.62
CA THR A 70 0.66 7.94 1.94
C THR A 70 0.92 8.17 0.46
N ALA A 71 0.01 7.75 -0.41
CA ALA A 71 0.13 7.95 -1.85
C ALA A 71 0.29 9.45 -2.20
N MET A 72 -0.35 10.34 -1.43
CA MET A 72 -0.27 11.79 -1.61
C MET A 72 1.14 12.31 -1.34
N ALA A 73 1.68 11.97 -0.18
CA ALA A 73 3.03 12.39 0.21
C ALA A 73 4.08 11.80 -0.74
N LEU A 74 3.87 10.55 -1.20
CA LEU A 74 4.76 9.93 -2.17
C LEU A 74 4.77 10.66 -3.50
N VAL A 75 3.60 11.02 -4.03
CA VAL A 75 3.49 11.77 -5.28
C VAL A 75 4.14 13.14 -5.16
N GLU A 76 3.85 13.89 -4.10
CA GLU A 76 4.45 15.21 -3.85
C GLU A 76 5.99 15.11 -3.75
N GLU A 77 6.49 14.10 -3.03
CA GLU A 77 7.92 13.82 -2.90
C GLU A 77 8.60 13.55 -4.26
N LEU A 78 7.96 12.78 -5.13
CA LEU A 78 8.46 12.48 -6.47
C LEU A 78 8.38 13.71 -7.39
N GLU A 79 7.33 14.50 -7.31
CA GLU A 79 7.20 15.75 -8.08
C GLU A 79 8.24 16.79 -7.70
N LEU A 80 8.50 16.97 -6.40
CA LEU A 80 9.54 17.87 -5.92
C LEU A 80 10.93 17.39 -6.36
N ALA A 81 11.19 16.09 -6.33
CA ALA A 81 12.43 15.52 -6.83
C ALA A 81 12.59 15.73 -8.35
N GLU A 82 11.52 15.55 -9.12
CA GLU A 82 11.52 15.80 -10.57
C GLU A 82 11.82 17.27 -10.90
N LYS A 83 11.16 18.21 -10.21
CA LYS A 83 11.42 19.66 -10.38
C LYS A 83 12.87 20.05 -10.09
N ARG A 84 13.58 19.27 -9.27
CA ARG A 84 15.00 19.48 -8.92
C ARG A 84 15.96 18.66 -9.79
N GLY A 85 15.47 17.85 -10.73
CA GLY A 85 16.30 16.93 -11.52
C GLY A 85 16.86 15.74 -10.71
N GLU A 86 16.27 15.45 -9.55
CA GLU A 86 16.74 14.42 -8.61
C GLU A 86 15.83 13.17 -8.56
N LEU A 87 14.84 13.04 -9.47
CA LEU A 87 13.86 11.95 -9.42
C LEU A 87 14.51 10.56 -9.35
N LYS A 88 15.49 10.26 -10.21
CA LYS A 88 16.20 8.96 -10.22
C LYS A 88 16.90 8.67 -8.89
N LYS A 89 17.51 9.68 -8.28
CA LYS A 89 18.17 9.59 -6.97
C LYS A 89 17.14 9.31 -5.89
N ARG A 90 15.97 9.96 -5.94
CA ARG A 90 14.89 9.73 -4.98
C ARG A 90 14.29 8.34 -5.08
N ILE A 91 14.00 7.88 -6.30
CA ILE A 91 13.55 6.51 -6.57
C ILE A 91 14.56 5.50 -6.04
N SER A 92 15.85 5.69 -6.34
CA SER A 92 16.92 4.81 -5.85
C SER A 92 16.99 4.76 -4.33
N LEU A 93 16.70 5.85 -3.64
CA LEU A 93 16.64 5.88 -2.17
C LEU A 93 15.43 5.11 -1.63
N LEU A 94 14.26 5.24 -2.26
CA LEU A 94 13.06 4.48 -1.90
C LEU A 94 13.28 2.97 -2.13
N ALA A 95 13.93 2.58 -3.24
CA ALA A 95 14.22 1.20 -3.61
C ALA A 95 15.29 0.51 -2.73
N LYS A 96 15.92 1.22 -1.78
CA LYS A 96 16.77 0.63 -0.74
C LYS A 96 15.98 -0.05 0.38
N ASN A 97 14.67 0.19 0.47
CA ASN A 97 13.80 -0.48 1.42
C ASN A 97 13.36 -1.81 0.81
N ASP A 98 13.40 -2.88 1.60
CA ASP A 98 12.91 -4.21 1.22
C ASP A 98 11.39 -4.20 1.01
N LEU A 99 10.70 -3.35 1.78
CA LEU A 99 9.25 -3.16 1.74
C LEU A 99 8.89 -1.66 1.68
N LEU A 100 8.07 -1.29 0.70
CA LEU A 100 7.45 0.04 0.63
C LEU A 100 5.94 -0.07 0.88
N ILE A 101 5.46 0.61 1.92
CA ILE A 101 4.03 0.73 2.21
C ILE A 101 3.51 2.01 1.57
N ILE A 102 2.54 1.87 0.68
CA ILE A 102 1.82 2.95 0.00
C ILE A 102 0.38 2.93 0.49
N ASP A 103 0.04 3.88 1.35
CA ASP A 103 -1.28 3.97 1.97
C ASP A 103 -2.20 4.93 1.21
N GLU A 104 -3.49 4.61 1.13
CA GLU A 104 -4.56 5.45 0.56
C GLU A 104 -4.40 5.77 -0.95
N LEU A 105 -3.96 4.79 -1.75
CA LEU A 105 -3.96 4.95 -3.21
C LEU A 105 -5.39 4.88 -3.75
N GLY A 106 -5.91 5.95 -4.35
CA GLY A 106 -7.22 5.91 -5.03
C GLY A 106 -7.95 7.23 -5.19
N TYR A 107 -7.61 8.25 -4.38
CA TYR A 107 -8.38 9.51 -4.29
C TYR A 107 -7.64 10.75 -4.81
N LEU A 108 -6.46 10.57 -5.41
CA LEU A 108 -5.62 11.72 -5.73
C LEU A 108 -5.85 12.17 -7.17
N PRO A 109 -6.30 13.41 -7.41
CA PRO A 109 -6.18 14.01 -8.74
C PRO A 109 -4.68 14.14 -9.05
N MET A 110 -4.16 13.22 -9.86
CA MET A 110 -2.76 13.20 -10.26
C MET A 110 -2.58 13.83 -11.63
N SER A 111 -1.63 14.77 -11.74
CA SER A 111 -1.21 15.25 -13.05
C SER A 111 -0.61 14.10 -13.86
N ARG A 112 -0.53 14.25 -15.18
CA ARG A 112 0.09 13.24 -16.05
C ARG A 112 1.56 12.98 -15.66
N GLN A 113 2.30 14.03 -15.26
CA GLN A 113 3.67 13.91 -14.81
C GLN A 113 3.77 13.12 -13.50
N SER A 114 2.87 13.39 -12.55
CA SER A 114 2.79 12.69 -11.26
C SER A 114 2.62 11.19 -11.45
N ARG A 115 1.73 10.80 -12.37
CA ARG A 115 1.49 9.40 -12.76
C ARG A 115 2.72 8.77 -13.38
N TYR A 116 3.41 9.49 -14.28
CA TYR A 116 4.64 9.01 -14.89
C TYR A 116 5.77 8.82 -13.86
N ASN A 117 5.90 9.73 -12.90
CA ASN A 117 6.88 9.60 -11.81
C ASN A 117 6.57 8.39 -10.91
N LEU A 118 5.29 8.19 -10.56
CA LEU A 118 4.85 7.02 -9.81
C LEU A 118 5.10 5.71 -10.60
N PHE A 119 4.85 5.72 -11.90
CA PHE A 119 5.17 4.61 -12.80
C PHE A 119 6.65 4.26 -12.78
N GLN A 120 7.53 5.27 -12.88
CA GLN A 120 8.98 5.04 -12.80
C GLN A 120 9.39 4.40 -11.47
N LEU A 121 8.79 4.84 -10.35
CA LEU A 121 9.03 4.22 -9.05
C LEU A 121 8.55 2.77 -9.04
N VAL A 122 7.29 2.50 -9.37
CA VAL A 122 6.73 1.14 -9.35
C VAL A 122 7.51 0.21 -10.27
N ASN A 123 7.90 0.67 -11.45
CA ASN A 123 8.73 -0.10 -12.37
C ASN A 123 10.13 -0.41 -11.80
N SER A 124 10.71 0.48 -10.98
CA SER A 124 12.00 0.22 -10.31
C SER A 124 11.91 -0.80 -9.16
N LEU A 125 10.71 -0.98 -8.59
CA LEU A 125 10.45 -1.91 -7.49
C LEU A 125 9.98 -3.28 -8.00
N TYR A 126 9.29 -3.31 -9.15
CA TYR A 126 8.73 -4.50 -9.76
C TYR A 126 9.77 -5.64 -9.89
N GLU A 127 9.44 -6.83 -9.37
CA GLU A 127 10.31 -8.02 -9.28
C GLU A 127 11.59 -7.87 -8.40
N TYR A 128 11.83 -6.70 -7.80
CA TYR A 128 13.00 -6.46 -6.96
C TYR A 128 12.67 -6.18 -5.49
N ARG A 129 11.51 -5.59 -5.20
CA ARG A 129 11.05 -5.15 -3.88
C ARG A 129 9.56 -5.40 -3.72
N SER A 130 9.11 -5.51 -2.47
CA SER A 130 7.70 -5.71 -2.16
C SER A 130 7.01 -4.40 -1.80
N ILE A 131 5.73 -4.34 -2.15
CA ILE A 131 4.84 -3.22 -1.83
C ILE A 131 3.69 -3.73 -0.96
N ILE A 132 3.36 -3.02 0.12
CA ILE A 132 2.03 -3.11 0.71
C ILE A 132 1.23 -1.91 0.22
N LEU A 133 0.10 -2.16 -0.43
CA LEU A 133 -0.80 -1.15 -0.93
C LEU A 133 -2.10 -1.17 -0.12
N THR A 134 -2.61 0.00 0.27
CA THR A 134 -4.00 0.12 0.72
C THR A 134 -4.79 1.00 -0.27
N THR A 135 -6.01 0.57 -0.57
CA THR A 135 -6.93 1.31 -1.44
C THR A 135 -8.38 1.08 -1.02
N ASN A 136 -9.24 2.04 -1.30
CA ASN A 136 -10.68 1.93 -1.13
C ASN A 136 -11.45 1.97 -2.47
N LYS A 137 -10.75 1.78 -3.58
CA LYS A 137 -11.36 1.55 -4.89
C LYS A 137 -11.43 0.06 -5.19
N ASP A 138 -12.62 -0.42 -5.55
CA ASP A 138 -12.82 -1.79 -6.00
C ASP A 138 -12.16 -2.04 -7.36
N PHE A 139 -11.61 -3.25 -7.53
CA PHE A 139 -10.93 -3.65 -8.76
C PHE A 139 -11.84 -3.69 -10.00
N THR A 140 -13.16 -3.83 -9.83
CA THR A 140 -14.12 -3.82 -10.95
C THR A 140 -14.19 -2.46 -11.67
N ASP A 141 -13.82 -1.37 -10.99
CA ASP A 141 -13.75 -0.02 -11.58
C ASP A 141 -12.39 0.27 -12.23
N TRP A 142 -11.44 -0.66 -12.19
CA TRP A 142 -10.11 -0.42 -12.75
C TRP A 142 -10.15 -0.37 -14.28
N GLY A 143 -11.07 -1.08 -14.93
CA GLY A 143 -11.36 -0.87 -16.36
C GLY A 143 -11.71 0.59 -16.65
N GLU A 144 -12.70 1.15 -15.95
CA GLU A 144 -13.22 2.51 -16.21
C GLU A 144 -12.28 3.63 -15.73
N PHE A 145 -11.58 3.43 -14.60
CA PHE A 145 -10.55 4.36 -14.10
C PHE A 145 -9.31 4.39 -15.01
N PHE A 146 -9.03 3.30 -15.73
CA PHE A 146 -7.88 3.20 -16.61
C PHE A 146 -8.16 3.37 -18.10
N HIS A 147 -9.42 3.28 -18.53
CA HIS A 147 -9.81 3.51 -19.93
C HIS A 147 -9.45 4.92 -20.42
N ASN A 148 -9.33 5.91 -19.54
CA ASN A 148 -8.94 7.28 -19.88
C ASN A 148 -7.49 7.62 -19.52
N ASP A 149 -6.68 6.65 -19.06
CA ASP A 149 -5.35 6.89 -18.50
C ASP A 149 -4.33 5.79 -18.82
N ASN A 150 -3.67 5.94 -19.97
CA ASN A 150 -2.64 5.01 -20.47
C ASN A 150 -1.47 4.76 -19.50
N VAL A 151 -1.23 5.62 -18.50
CA VAL A 151 -0.07 5.51 -17.59
C VAL A 151 -0.42 4.75 -16.31
N ALA A 152 -1.70 4.64 -15.96
CA ALA A 152 -2.10 4.00 -14.72
C ALA A 152 -2.36 2.49 -14.87
N ILE A 153 -2.73 1.99 -16.07
CA ILE A 153 -2.78 0.55 -16.40
C ILE A 153 -1.46 -0.16 -16.04
N PRO A 154 -0.29 0.32 -16.49
CA PRO A 154 0.95 -0.42 -16.30
C PRO A 154 1.48 -0.39 -14.86
N ILE A 155 1.08 0.61 -14.06
CA ILE A 155 1.37 0.68 -12.62
C ILE A 155 0.68 -0.48 -11.91
N VAL A 156 -0.60 -0.58 -12.19
CA VAL A 156 -1.52 -1.54 -11.61
C VAL A 156 -1.17 -2.96 -11.96
N ASP A 157 -0.95 -3.21 -13.25
CA ASP A 157 -0.55 -4.50 -13.78
C ASP A 157 0.65 -5.06 -13.02
N ARG A 158 1.70 -4.24 -12.85
CA ARG A 158 2.92 -4.60 -12.10
C ARG A 158 2.68 -4.84 -10.62
N ILE A 159 1.82 -4.04 -9.97
CA ILE A 159 1.52 -4.23 -8.55
C ILE A 159 0.75 -5.55 -8.34
N ILE A 160 -0.20 -5.85 -9.22
CA ILE A 160 -1.10 -7.01 -9.07
C ILE A 160 -0.43 -8.32 -9.48
N HIS A 161 0.43 -8.33 -10.51
CA HIS A 161 0.96 -9.54 -11.13
C HIS A 161 1.53 -10.55 -10.13
N HIS A 162 2.27 -10.08 -9.12
CA HIS A 162 2.76 -10.88 -8.01
C HIS A 162 2.22 -10.33 -6.69
N SER A 163 0.93 -10.55 -6.40
CA SER A 163 0.32 -10.03 -5.17
C SER A 163 -0.62 -11.00 -4.47
N HIS A 164 -0.73 -10.82 -3.15
CA HIS A 164 -1.81 -11.35 -2.34
C HIS A 164 -2.84 -10.24 -2.11
N ILE A 165 -4.07 -10.48 -2.55
CA ILE A 165 -5.17 -9.53 -2.46
C ILE A 165 -6.05 -9.87 -1.27
N PHE A 166 -6.32 -8.87 -0.43
CA PHE A 166 -7.19 -8.97 0.73
C PHE A 166 -8.34 -7.97 0.61
N MET A 167 -9.55 -8.48 0.45
CA MET A 167 -10.78 -7.69 0.42
C MET A 167 -11.31 -7.53 1.85
N LEU A 168 -11.37 -6.29 2.33
CA LEU A 168 -11.90 -5.91 3.61
C LEU A 168 -13.29 -5.29 3.44
N GLY A 169 -14.25 -5.73 4.24
CA GLY A 169 -15.62 -5.20 4.25
C GLY A 169 -16.11 -4.85 5.65
N GLY A 170 -17.41 -4.65 5.77
CA GLY A 170 -18.09 -4.39 7.04
C GLY A 170 -18.06 -2.94 7.49
N GLU A 171 -18.51 -2.72 8.74
CA GLU A 171 -18.69 -1.40 9.31
C GLU A 171 -17.36 -0.73 9.70
N SER A 172 -17.30 0.59 9.52
CA SER A 172 -16.14 1.39 9.90
C SER A 172 -15.87 1.35 11.40
N TYR A 173 -14.66 0.94 11.78
CA TYR A 173 -14.19 0.95 13.17
C TYR A 173 -14.20 2.36 13.76
N ARG A 174 -13.86 3.37 12.95
CA ARG A 174 -13.87 4.79 13.35
C ARG A 174 -15.27 5.30 13.67
N LEU A 175 -16.30 4.78 12.99
CA LEU A 175 -17.69 5.14 13.29
C LEU A 175 -18.17 4.44 14.55
N LYS A 176 -17.83 3.16 14.73
CA LYS A 176 -18.13 2.43 15.97
C LYS A 176 -17.56 3.13 17.21
N GLU A 177 -16.27 3.49 17.18
CA GLU A 177 -15.64 4.23 18.30
C GLU A 177 -16.34 5.55 18.63
N LYS A 178 -16.92 6.24 17.63
CA LYS A 178 -17.71 7.46 17.85
C LYS A 178 -19.11 7.21 18.41
N LEU A 179 -19.68 6.02 18.22
CA LEU A 179 -21.03 5.67 18.68
C LEU A 179 -21.02 5.02 20.07
N THR A 180 -19.88 4.45 20.48
CA THR A 180 -19.70 3.81 21.80
C THR A 180 -19.08 4.74 22.86
N ASN A 181 -18.63 5.94 22.48
CA ASN A 181 -18.15 7.00 23.37
C ASN A 181 -19.14 8.15 23.39
#